data_AF-A0A6P7TSH8-F1
#
_entry.id   AF-A0A6P7TSH8-F1
#
_cell.length_a   1.000
_cell.length_b   1.000
_cell.length_c   1.000
_cell.angle_alpha   90.00
_cell.angle_beta   90.00
_cell.angle_gamma   90.00
#
_symmetry.space_group_name_H-M   'P 1'
#
loop_
_entity.id
_entity.type
_entity.pdbx_description
1 polymer ?
#
loop_
_entity_poly.entity_id
_entity_poly.type
_entity_poly.pdbx_seq_one_letter_code
_entity_poly.pdbx_strand_id
1 'polypeptide(L)'
;MTGGVSECFLVNADDTNPTETFQMMTRMSTMQSMFSCGIVDKDYETEGKTSAGLFAFHAYGIIKLMKVQYQGKEVGLVKLRNPWGKKEWNGPWSDSSEEWNGLKEEERKRMNLEVKDDGEFWMDFNDFIKNFSLVEMCHIDPFAITSFQETAEKPSARKWHTFRADGQWLKKITSGGSDNSKDIYWKNPQYLLEIRECGADVRTVISLMHRPSHQDISIGVHLYK
;
A
#
# COMPACT_ATOMS: atom_id res chain seq x y z
N MET A 1 -3.64 -13.30 -7.43
CA MET A 1 -3.24 -14.10 -6.25
C MET A 1 -4.04 -13.76 -4.99
N THR A 2 -4.64 -12.58 -4.83
CA THR A 2 -5.33 -12.19 -3.57
C THR A 2 -6.85 -12.05 -3.69
N GLY A 3 -7.37 -11.75 -4.89
CA GLY A 3 -8.76 -11.35 -5.06
C GLY A 3 -9.11 -10.00 -4.42
N GLY A 4 -8.12 -9.29 -3.87
CA GLY A 4 -8.27 -7.99 -3.23
C GLY A 4 -8.29 -6.82 -4.21
N VAL A 5 -8.53 -5.63 -3.68
CA VAL A 5 -8.53 -4.38 -4.43
C VAL A 5 -7.20 -3.66 -4.19
N SER A 6 -6.53 -3.26 -5.26
CA SER A 6 -5.26 -2.53 -5.16
C SER A 6 -5.43 -1.05 -5.44
N GLU A 7 -4.70 -0.22 -4.68
CA GLU A 7 -4.47 1.19 -4.97
C GLU A 7 -2.96 1.45 -5.01
N CYS A 8 -2.53 2.37 -5.87
CA CYS A 8 -1.13 2.75 -6.01
C CYS A 8 -1.01 4.27 -5.87
N PHE A 9 0.04 4.73 -5.20
CA PHE A 9 0.32 6.16 -5.09
C PHE A 9 1.83 6.40 -5.18
N LEU A 10 2.15 7.57 -5.71
CA LEU A 10 3.53 8.04 -5.80
C LEU A 10 3.92 8.68 -4.48
N VAL A 11 5.17 8.48 -4.09
CA VAL A 11 5.79 9.16 -2.96
C VAL A 11 7.02 9.89 -3.46
N ASN A 12 7.27 11.09 -2.94
CA ASN A 12 8.46 11.87 -3.22
C ASN A 12 8.75 12.82 -2.05
N ALA A 13 9.99 13.28 -1.93
CA ALA A 13 10.42 14.11 -0.81
C ALA A 13 9.79 15.51 -0.76
N ASP A 14 9.33 16.04 -1.88
CA ASP A 14 8.88 17.44 -2.01
C ASP A 14 7.37 17.60 -1.73
N ASP A 15 6.57 16.63 -2.17
CA ASP A 15 5.10 16.69 -2.16
C ASP A 15 4.46 15.75 -1.13
N THR A 16 5.20 14.78 -0.60
CA THR A 16 4.63 13.77 0.30
C THR A 16 4.86 14.14 1.75
N ASN A 17 3.78 14.31 2.52
CA ASN A 17 3.85 14.45 3.98
C ASN A 17 4.17 13.09 4.62
N PRO A 18 5.35 12.89 5.23
CA PRO A 18 5.74 11.59 5.78
C PRO A 18 4.88 11.19 6.98
N THR A 19 4.41 12.15 7.77
CA THR A 19 3.63 11.88 8.99
C THR A 19 2.24 11.36 8.63
N GLU A 20 1.55 12.04 7.72
CA GLU A 20 0.21 11.64 7.26
C GLU A 20 0.27 10.29 6.52
N THR A 21 1.26 10.12 5.65
CA THR A 21 1.47 8.88 4.90
C THR A 21 1.76 7.70 5.85
N PHE A 22 2.64 7.88 6.83
CA PHE A 22 2.94 6.85 7.83
C PHE A 22 1.69 6.45 8.62
N GLN A 23 0.90 7.42 9.07
CA GLN A 23 -0.34 7.17 9.81
C GLN A 23 -1.36 6.42 8.95
N MET A 24 -1.54 6.83 7.69
CA MET A 24 -2.40 6.15 6.74
C MET A 24 -1.95 4.71 6.50
N MET A 25 -0.68 4.47 6.19
CA MET A 25 -0.17 3.11 5.95
C MET A 25 -0.27 2.24 7.21
N THR A 26 0.01 2.80 8.39
CA THR A 26 -0.17 2.10 9.67
C THR A 26 -1.63 1.69 9.87
N ARG A 27 -2.58 2.58 9.58
CA ARG A 27 -4.01 2.26 9.61
C ARG A 27 -4.39 1.18 8.61
N MET A 28 -3.87 1.23 7.38
CA MET A 28 -4.13 0.19 6.38
C MET A 28 -3.53 -1.17 6.78
N SER A 29 -2.40 -1.18 7.49
CA SER A 29 -1.77 -2.38 8.04
C SER A 29 -2.60 -3.02 9.15
N THR A 30 -3.23 -2.23 10.03
CA THR A 30 -4.18 -2.78 11.02
C THR A 30 -5.44 -3.36 10.40
N MET A 31 -5.78 -2.93 9.17
CA MET A 31 -6.84 -3.50 8.34
C MET A 31 -6.36 -4.68 7.46
N GLN A 32 -5.19 -5.25 7.75
CA GLN A 32 -4.61 -6.39 7.03
C GLN A 32 -4.35 -6.16 5.53
N SER A 33 -4.17 -4.89 5.13
CA SER A 33 -3.72 -4.59 3.77
C SER A 33 -2.28 -5.05 3.60
N MET A 34 -1.94 -5.54 2.41
CA MET A 34 -0.56 -5.85 2.03
C MET A 34 0.05 -4.69 1.26
N PHE A 35 1.37 -4.62 1.27
CA PHE A 35 2.10 -3.47 0.74
C PHE A 35 3.31 -3.94 -0.07
N SER A 36 3.46 -3.36 -1.26
CA SER A 36 4.69 -3.40 -2.04
C SER A 36 5.16 -1.98 -2.32
N CYS A 37 6.44 -1.82 -2.58
CA CYS A 37 7.00 -0.56 -3.02
C CYS A 37 8.12 -0.78 -4.03
N GLY A 38 8.45 0.28 -4.76
CA GLY A 38 9.50 0.26 -5.75
C GLY A 38 10.09 1.64 -5.97
N ILE A 39 11.26 1.63 -6.62
CA ILE A 39 11.96 2.83 -7.06
C ILE A 39 11.79 2.89 -8.58
N VAL A 40 10.86 3.74 -9.00
CA VAL A 40 10.57 4.08 -10.39
C VAL A 40 11.02 5.51 -10.57
N ASP A 41 12.26 5.69 -10.99
CA ASP A 41 12.92 6.98 -11.15
C ASP A 41 13.39 7.14 -12.60
N LYS A 42 13.31 8.37 -13.13
CA LYS A 42 13.74 8.71 -14.50
C LYS A 42 15.25 8.62 -14.67
N ASP A 43 16.00 8.72 -13.58
CA ASP A 43 17.46 8.66 -13.59
C ASP A 43 18.00 7.23 -13.83
N TYR A 44 17.11 6.23 -13.79
CA TYR A 44 17.44 4.85 -14.08
C TYR A 44 16.63 4.40 -15.31
N GLU A 45 17.27 3.68 -16.23
CA GLU A 45 16.58 3.09 -17.40
C GLU A 45 16.32 1.58 -17.22
N THR A 46 17.06 0.95 -16.32
CA THR A 46 17.00 -0.50 -16.06
C THR A 46 17.28 -0.79 -14.59
N GLU A 47 17.01 -2.04 -14.17
CA GLU A 47 17.29 -2.49 -12.82
C GLU A 47 18.76 -2.29 -12.44
N GLY A 48 19.00 -1.55 -11.37
CA GLY A 48 20.34 -1.09 -11.02
C GLY A 48 20.48 -0.76 -9.54
N LYS A 49 21.67 -1.02 -9.00
CA LYS A 49 21.97 -0.74 -7.59
C LYS A 49 22.18 0.76 -7.38
N THR A 50 21.51 1.34 -6.39
CA THR A 50 21.69 2.74 -5.97
C THR A 50 22.89 2.86 -5.01
N SER A 51 23.35 4.10 -4.79
CA SER A 51 24.40 4.40 -3.79
C SER A 51 23.98 4.02 -2.36
N ALA A 52 22.67 4.02 -2.08
CA ALA A 52 22.10 3.68 -0.78
C ALA A 52 21.90 2.16 -0.56
N GLY A 53 22.42 1.31 -1.45
CA GLY A 53 22.34 -0.14 -1.32
C GLY A 53 21.07 -0.78 -1.90
N LEU A 54 20.08 0.03 -2.27
CA LEU A 54 18.79 -0.39 -2.85
C LEU A 54 18.91 -0.68 -4.36
N PHE A 55 17.82 -1.15 -4.98
CA PHE A 55 17.72 -1.43 -6.41
C PHE A 55 16.55 -0.65 -7.04
N ALA A 56 16.84 0.07 -8.11
CA ALA A 56 15.86 0.67 -9.01
C ALA A 56 15.14 -0.39 -9.83
N PHE A 57 13.89 -0.14 -10.24
CA PHE A 57 13.02 -1.07 -10.97
C PHE A 57 12.88 -2.46 -10.32
N HIS A 58 12.98 -2.51 -8.99
CA HIS A 58 12.82 -3.72 -8.21
C HIS A 58 11.69 -3.57 -7.20
N ALA A 59 10.95 -4.67 -6.99
CA ALA A 59 9.84 -4.71 -6.06
C ALA A 59 10.30 -5.16 -4.67
N TYR A 60 9.97 -4.35 -3.66
CA TYR A 60 10.19 -4.65 -2.25
C TYR A 60 8.85 -4.87 -1.56
N GLY A 61 8.81 -5.79 -0.59
CA GLY A 61 7.67 -5.95 0.29
C GLY A 61 7.79 -5.04 1.51
N ILE A 62 6.72 -4.34 1.90
CA ILE A 62 6.67 -3.66 3.20
C ILE A 62 6.05 -4.62 4.21
N ILE A 63 6.85 -5.04 5.18
CA ILE A 63 6.51 -6.09 6.13
C ILE A 63 5.89 -5.51 7.39
N LYS A 64 6.40 -4.37 7.87
CA LYS A 64 6.00 -3.79 9.15
C LYS A 64 6.20 -2.29 9.19
N LEU A 65 5.29 -1.61 9.87
CA LEU A 65 5.40 -0.20 10.23
C LEU A 65 5.36 -0.11 11.75
N MET A 66 6.31 0.59 12.35
CA MET A 66 6.38 0.72 13.81
C MET A 66 6.94 2.07 14.23
N LYS A 67 6.29 2.70 15.21
CA LYS A 67 6.87 3.84 15.94
C LYS A 67 7.69 3.33 17.11
N VAL A 68 8.92 3.80 17.28
CA VAL A 68 9.81 3.44 18.40
C VAL A 68 10.26 4.68 19.16
N GLN A 69 10.60 4.51 20.44
CA GLN A 69 11.18 5.58 21.25
C GLN A 69 12.71 5.51 21.20
N TYR A 70 13.34 6.48 20.53
CA TYR A 70 14.79 6.57 20.35
C TYR A 70 15.29 7.91 20.88
N GLN A 71 16.19 7.87 21.88
CA GLN A 71 16.79 9.06 22.50
C GLN A 71 15.77 10.15 22.92
N GLY A 72 14.61 9.74 23.44
CA GLY A 72 13.55 10.65 23.89
C GLY A 72 12.68 11.24 22.76
N LYS A 73 12.84 10.75 21.53
CA LYS A 73 12.01 11.11 20.37
C LYS A 73 11.29 9.87 19.85
N GLU A 74 10.08 10.09 19.32
CA GLU A 74 9.37 9.06 18.57
C GLU A 74 9.89 9.04 17.13
N VAL A 75 10.27 7.86 16.64
CA VAL A 75 10.78 7.63 15.28
C VAL A 75 9.88 6.61 14.58
N GLY A 76 9.44 6.92 13.36
CA GLY A 76 8.67 6.00 12.52
C GLY A 76 9.61 5.15 11.67
N LEU A 77 9.58 3.84 11.88
CA LEU A 77 10.38 2.87 11.13
C LEU A 77 9.50 2.02 10.22
N VAL A 78 10.05 1.66 9.07
CA VAL A 78 9.47 0.69 8.13
C VAL A 78 10.43 -0.48 7.95
N LYS A 79 9.90 -1.69 8.05
CA LYS A 79 10.61 -2.93 7.73
C LYS A 79 10.27 -3.34 6.32
N LEU A 80 11.30 -3.48 5.49
CA LEU A 80 11.21 -3.87 4.09
C LEU A 80 11.80 -5.25 3.89
N ARG A 81 11.41 -5.91 2.80
CA ARG A 81 11.99 -7.18 2.37
C ARG A 81 12.37 -7.10 0.90
N ASN A 82 13.65 -7.32 0.62
CA ASN A 82 14.15 -7.64 -0.70
C ASN A 82 13.87 -9.12 -1.01
N PRO A 83 13.07 -9.46 -2.03
CA PRO A 83 12.77 -10.85 -2.36
C PRO A 83 13.98 -11.69 -2.80
N TRP A 84 15.12 -11.07 -3.17
CA TRP A 84 16.36 -11.79 -3.43
C TRP A 84 17.09 -12.28 -2.18
N GLY A 85 16.65 -11.85 -0.99
CA GLY A 85 17.19 -12.31 0.29
C GLY A 85 18.62 -11.85 0.59
N LYS A 86 19.05 -10.72 0.01
CA LYS A 86 20.38 -10.10 0.19
C LYS A 86 20.38 -8.67 -0.34
N LYS A 87 21.47 -7.93 -0.09
CA LYS A 87 21.74 -6.56 -0.59
C LYS A 87 20.68 -5.58 -0.09
N GLU A 88 20.98 -5.05 1.08
CA GLU A 88 20.07 -4.25 1.89
C GLU A 88 20.47 -2.76 1.90
N TRP A 89 19.58 -1.97 2.50
CA TRP A 89 19.82 -0.58 2.87
C TRP A 89 21.09 -0.41 3.70
N ASN A 90 21.90 0.61 3.37
CA ASN A 90 23.16 0.89 4.07
C ASN A 90 23.15 2.20 4.88
N GLY A 91 21.99 2.86 5.02
CA GLY A 91 21.84 4.09 5.80
C GLY A 91 21.39 3.85 7.25
N PRO A 92 20.84 4.88 7.92
CA PRO A 92 20.33 4.77 9.29
C PRO A 92 19.29 3.66 9.47
N TRP A 93 19.38 2.93 10.57
CA TRP A 93 18.58 1.74 10.88
C TRP A 93 18.78 0.54 9.95
N SER A 94 19.80 0.55 9.10
CA SER A 94 20.30 -0.66 8.44
C SER A 94 20.73 -1.73 9.45
N ASP A 95 20.93 -2.95 9.00
CA ASP A 95 21.34 -4.06 9.85
C ASP A 95 22.65 -3.78 10.62
N SER A 96 23.60 -3.07 10.03
CA SER A 96 24.85 -2.68 10.70
C SER A 96 24.80 -1.31 11.40
N SER A 97 23.64 -0.67 11.52
CA SER A 97 23.51 0.68 12.09
C SER A 97 23.88 0.79 13.57
N GLU A 98 24.56 1.87 13.93
CA GLU A 98 24.85 2.18 15.33
C GLU A 98 23.61 2.67 16.10
N GLU A 99 22.58 3.14 15.40
CA GLU A 99 21.29 3.57 15.94
C GLU A 99 20.67 2.50 16.83
N TRP A 100 20.87 1.22 16.50
CA TRP A 100 20.39 0.12 17.32
C TRP A 100 20.95 0.19 18.73
N ASN A 101 22.21 0.61 18.92
CA ASN A 101 22.87 0.69 20.23
C ASN A 101 22.20 1.69 21.18
N GLY A 102 21.57 2.73 20.63
CA GLY A 102 20.81 3.71 21.43
C GLY A 102 19.36 3.30 21.72
N LEU A 103 18.88 2.19 21.16
CA LEU A 103 17.52 1.70 21.37
C LEU A 103 17.42 0.90 22.68
N LYS A 104 16.44 1.25 23.52
CA LYS A 104 16.18 0.56 24.79
C LYS A 104 15.83 -0.91 24.55
N GLU A 105 16.18 -1.77 25.50
CA GLU A 105 15.93 -3.22 25.41
C GLU A 105 14.43 -3.56 25.26
N GLU A 106 13.55 -2.78 25.89
CA GLU A 106 12.10 -2.94 25.77
C GLU A 106 11.60 -2.73 24.33
N GLU A 107 12.16 -1.73 23.64
CA GLU A 107 11.83 -1.42 22.25
C GLU A 107 12.38 -2.51 21.32
N ARG A 108 13.62 -2.98 21.55
CA ARG A 108 14.22 -4.11 20.80
C ARG A 108 13.35 -5.37 20.87
N LYS A 109 12.88 -5.72 22.08
CA LYS A 109 11.97 -6.86 22.29
C LYS A 109 10.63 -6.66 21.60
N ARG A 110 10.04 -5.47 21.69
CA ARG A 110 8.76 -5.14 21.02
C ARG A 110 8.85 -5.22 19.50
N MET A 111 10.01 -4.86 18.93
CA MET A 111 10.28 -5.00 17.51
C MET A 111 10.43 -6.46 17.07
N ASN A 112 10.81 -7.36 17.99
CA ASN A 112 11.40 -8.67 17.68
C ASN A 112 12.55 -8.50 16.69
N LEU A 113 13.48 -7.60 17.04
CA LEU A 113 14.59 -7.24 16.17
C LEU A 113 15.52 -8.44 15.97
N GLU A 114 15.60 -8.89 14.72
CA GLU A 114 16.62 -9.81 14.26
C GLU A 114 17.44 -9.07 13.21
N VAL A 115 18.75 -8.99 13.44
CA VAL A 115 19.71 -8.34 12.53
C VAL A 115 20.44 -9.46 11.81
N LYS A 116 20.15 -9.65 10.53
CA LYS A 116 20.64 -10.74 9.68
C LYS A 116 20.56 -10.29 8.24
N ASP A 117 21.62 -10.53 7.46
CA ASP A 117 21.61 -10.35 6.00
C ASP A 117 20.75 -11.45 5.35
N ASP A 118 19.43 -11.27 5.41
CA ASP A 118 18.42 -12.17 4.86
C ASP A 118 17.45 -11.46 3.89
N GLY A 119 17.77 -10.21 3.55
CA GLY A 119 16.99 -9.32 2.71
C GLY A 119 15.94 -8.52 3.48
N GLU A 120 15.73 -8.75 4.78
CA GLU A 120 14.84 -7.94 5.60
C GLU A 120 15.58 -6.86 6.38
N PHE A 121 15.29 -5.59 6.10
CA PHE A 121 15.97 -4.47 6.71
C PHE A 121 14.98 -3.42 7.22
N TRP A 122 15.40 -2.64 8.20
CA TRP A 122 14.67 -1.47 8.65
C TRP A 122 15.23 -0.19 8.05
N MET A 123 14.40 0.84 7.97
CA MET A 123 14.83 2.20 7.65
C MET A 123 13.91 3.23 8.32
N ASP A 124 14.41 4.46 8.47
CA ASP A 124 13.58 5.59 8.85
C ASP A 124 12.54 5.87 7.76
N PHE A 125 11.30 6.18 8.16
CA PHE A 125 10.23 6.39 7.20
C PHE A 125 10.43 7.67 6.35
N ASN A 126 11.14 8.68 6.84
CA ASN A 126 11.48 9.83 6.01
C ASN A 126 12.49 9.44 4.94
N ASP A 127 13.43 8.54 5.26
CA ASP A 127 14.35 8.02 4.25
C ASP A 127 13.63 7.10 3.27
N PHE A 128 12.58 6.40 3.69
CA PHE A 128 11.71 5.66 2.77
C PHE A 128 11.08 6.59 1.72
N ILE A 129 10.46 7.69 2.14
CA ILE A 129 9.85 8.67 1.22
C ILE A 129 10.87 9.32 0.28
N LYS A 130 12.12 9.46 0.70
CA LYS A 130 13.20 10.01 -0.15
C LYS A 130 13.73 9.02 -1.18
N ASN A 131 13.73 7.72 -0.87
CA ASN A 131 14.40 6.70 -1.68
C ASN A 131 13.45 5.88 -2.56
N PHE A 132 12.19 5.73 -2.15
CA PHE A 132 11.16 5.05 -2.92
C PHE A 132 10.28 6.07 -3.65
N SER A 133 9.64 5.63 -4.74
CA SER A 133 8.77 6.51 -5.52
C SER A 133 7.38 5.96 -5.77
N LEU A 134 7.17 4.66 -5.57
CA LEU A 134 5.89 4.00 -5.75
C LEU A 134 5.57 3.11 -4.54
N VAL A 135 4.34 3.23 -4.04
CA VAL A 135 3.76 2.32 -3.07
C VAL A 135 2.47 1.74 -3.65
N GLU A 136 2.32 0.43 -3.57
CA GLU A 136 1.09 -0.27 -3.90
C GLU A 136 0.53 -0.92 -2.63
N MET A 137 -0.77 -0.72 -2.41
CA MET A 137 -1.51 -1.30 -1.30
C MET A 137 -2.55 -2.24 -1.86
N CYS A 138 -2.61 -3.47 -1.36
CA CYS A 138 -3.65 -4.44 -1.70
C CYS A 138 -4.55 -4.67 -0.48
N HIS A 139 -5.78 -4.21 -0.57
CA HIS A 139 -6.81 -4.42 0.44
C HIS A 139 -7.48 -5.76 0.20
N ILE A 140 -7.27 -6.69 1.13
CA ILE A 140 -7.83 -8.03 1.02
C ILE A 140 -9.23 -8.04 1.63
N ASP A 141 -10.15 -8.68 0.92
CA ASP A 141 -11.48 -8.94 1.44
C ASP A 141 -11.39 -9.86 2.69
N PRO A 142 -12.06 -9.53 3.80
CA PRO A 142 -12.08 -10.40 4.98
C PRO A 142 -12.50 -11.85 4.68
N PHE A 143 -13.39 -12.09 3.71
CA PHE A 143 -13.83 -13.41 3.27
C PHE A 143 -12.74 -14.20 2.52
N ALA A 144 -11.73 -13.53 1.95
CA ALA A 144 -10.59 -14.22 1.35
C ALA A 144 -9.63 -14.76 2.42
N ILE A 145 -9.49 -14.08 3.55
CA ILE A 145 -8.56 -14.46 4.64
C ILE A 145 -9.13 -15.60 5.50
N THR A 146 -10.45 -15.66 5.71
CA THR A 146 -11.08 -16.72 6.52
C THR A 146 -10.93 -18.12 5.94
N SER A 147 -10.55 -18.25 4.65
CA SER A 147 -10.28 -19.55 4.02
C SER A 147 -8.90 -20.14 4.34
N PHE A 148 -7.98 -19.37 4.95
CA PHE A 148 -6.59 -19.79 5.18
C PHE A 148 -6.17 -19.88 6.65
N GLN A 149 -6.98 -19.42 7.61
CA GLN A 149 -6.61 -19.39 9.02
C GLN A 149 -7.78 -19.74 9.96
N GLU A 150 -7.83 -20.98 10.42
CA GLU A 150 -8.47 -21.39 11.69
C GLU A 150 -7.65 -20.91 12.92
N THR A 151 -7.03 -19.72 12.86
CA THR A 151 -6.20 -19.22 13.96
C THR A 151 -6.90 -18.06 14.64
N ALA A 152 -7.30 -18.32 15.89
CA ALA A 152 -7.68 -17.40 16.97
C ALA A 152 -8.01 -15.97 16.52
N GLU A 153 -9.30 -15.67 16.46
CA GLU A 153 -9.84 -14.33 16.25
C GLU A 153 -9.06 -13.29 17.06
N LYS A 154 -8.24 -12.46 16.39
CA LYS A 154 -7.89 -11.15 16.95
C LYS A 154 -9.15 -10.29 16.82
N PRO A 155 -9.86 -9.96 17.93
CA PRO A 155 -11.17 -9.34 17.85
C PRO A 155 -11.14 -7.86 17.40
N SER A 156 -9.95 -7.30 17.14
CA SER A 156 -9.73 -5.85 17.03
C SER A 156 -9.28 -5.34 15.66
N ALA A 157 -9.06 -6.21 14.67
CA ALA A 157 -8.75 -5.73 13.32
C ALA A 157 -10.04 -5.16 12.68
N ARG A 158 -10.09 -3.85 12.47
CA ARG A 158 -11.15 -3.21 11.67
C ARG A 158 -11.16 -3.88 10.30
N LYS A 159 -12.31 -4.41 9.88
CA LYS A 159 -12.47 -5.14 8.63
C LYS A 159 -12.97 -4.20 7.53
N TRP A 160 -12.53 -4.43 6.30
CA TRP A 160 -13.14 -3.78 5.13
C TRP A 160 -14.58 -4.26 4.96
N HIS A 161 -15.49 -3.33 4.66
CA HIS A 161 -16.82 -3.68 4.20
C HIS A 161 -16.81 -3.70 2.67
N THR A 162 -16.93 -4.89 2.06
CA THR A 162 -16.86 -5.05 0.62
C THR A 162 -18.25 -5.13 0.00
N PHE A 163 -18.44 -4.42 -1.11
CA PHE A 163 -19.55 -4.63 -2.02
C PHE A 163 -19.00 -4.92 -3.42
N ARG A 164 -19.52 -5.95 -4.07
CA ARG A 164 -19.15 -6.32 -5.43
C ARG A 164 -20.39 -6.43 -6.29
N ALA A 165 -20.37 -5.78 -7.45
CA ALA A 165 -21.39 -5.91 -8.47
C ALA A 165 -20.74 -6.25 -9.81
N ASP A 166 -21.36 -7.19 -10.54
CA ASP A 166 -21.02 -7.45 -11.93
C ASP A 166 -22.01 -6.68 -12.83
N GLY A 167 -21.51 -6.16 -13.94
CA GLY A 167 -22.29 -5.38 -14.91
C GLY A 167 -21.78 -5.57 -16.33
N GLN A 168 -22.49 -4.98 -17.30
CA GLN A 168 -22.10 -5.02 -18.71
C GLN A 168 -22.52 -3.77 -19.47
N TRP A 169 -21.69 -3.34 -20.41
CA TRP A 169 -22.01 -2.32 -21.40
C TRP A 169 -22.46 -2.98 -22.71
N LEU A 170 -23.76 -2.95 -22.95
CA LEU A 170 -24.37 -3.46 -24.17
C LEU A 170 -24.48 -2.32 -25.18
N LYS A 171 -23.97 -2.57 -26.38
CA LYS A 171 -23.96 -1.61 -27.50
C LYS A 171 -25.37 -1.03 -27.71
N LYS A 172 -25.48 0.30 -27.71
CA LYS A 172 -26.72 1.09 -27.88
C LYS A 172 -27.74 0.98 -26.73
N ILE A 173 -27.52 0.13 -25.73
CA ILE A 173 -28.42 -0.02 -24.57
C ILE A 173 -27.80 0.66 -23.36
N THR A 174 -26.75 0.07 -22.78
CA THR A 174 -26.08 0.58 -21.56
C THR A 174 -24.72 1.21 -21.85
N SER A 175 -24.22 1.19 -23.09
CA SER A 175 -22.96 1.80 -23.49
C SER A 175 -23.06 3.34 -23.61
N GLY A 176 -23.12 4.04 -22.48
CA GLY A 176 -23.31 5.50 -22.41
C GLY A 176 -22.06 6.34 -22.67
N GLY A 177 -20.88 5.73 -22.73
CA GLY A 177 -19.61 6.43 -22.92
C GLY A 177 -19.14 7.15 -21.66
N SER A 178 -18.23 8.13 -21.82
CA SER A 178 -17.73 8.99 -20.74
C SER A 178 -18.61 10.23 -20.53
N ASP A 179 -18.28 11.07 -19.53
CA ASP A 179 -19.01 12.32 -19.22
C ASP A 179 -19.04 13.31 -20.40
N ASN A 180 -18.17 13.13 -21.40
CA ASN A 180 -18.22 13.87 -22.66
C ASN A 180 -19.44 13.53 -23.52
N SER A 181 -20.10 12.39 -23.30
CA SER A 181 -21.24 11.88 -24.06
C SER A 181 -22.58 12.20 -23.39
N LYS A 182 -22.82 13.47 -23.05
CA LYS A 182 -23.91 13.93 -22.17
C LYS A 182 -25.30 13.37 -22.50
N ASP A 183 -25.63 13.22 -23.79
CA ASP A 183 -26.95 12.76 -24.23
C ASP A 183 -27.24 11.27 -23.94
N ILE A 184 -26.19 10.48 -23.73
CA ILE A 184 -26.29 9.03 -23.54
C ILE A 184 -25.58 8.54 -22.28
N TYR A 185 -24.82 9.39 -21.60
CA TYR A 185 -24.03 9.02 -20.43
C TYR A 185 -24.86 8.41 -19.31
N TRP A 186 -26.07 8.92 -19.08
CA TRP A 186 -27.02 8.43 -18.08
C TRP A 186 -27.44 6.97 -18.29
N LYS A 187 -27.22 6.40 -19.49
CA LYS A 187 -27.53 4.99 -19.80
C LYS A 187 -26.52 4.01 -19.19
N ASN A 188 -25.36 4.48 -18.74
CA ASN A 188 -24.40 3.62 -18.02
C ASN A 188 -25.03 3.05 -16.75
N PRO A 189 -24.64 1.84 -16.31
CA PRO A 189 -25.07 1.30 -15.02
C PRO A 189 -24.73 2.24 -13.86
N GLN A 190 -25.66 2.42 -12.92
CA GLN A 190 -25.51 3.28 -11.75
C GLN A 190 -25.64 2.46 -10.48
N TYR A 191 -24.81 2.74 -9.48
CA TYR A 191 -24.77 2.04 -8.21
C TYR A 191 -24.84 3.06 -7.07
N LEU A 192 -25.68 2.78 -6.06
CA LEU A 192 -25.80 3.62 -4.87
C LEU A 192 -24.68 3.27 -3.89
N LEU A 193 -23.92 4.28 -3.47
CA LEU A 193 -22.96 4.19 -2.37
C LEU A 193 -23.54 4.94 -1.17
N GLU A 194 -23.80 4.21 -0.08
CA GLU A 194 -24.31 4.80 1.16
C GLU A 194 -23.24 4.73 2.26
N ILE A 195 -22.82 5.89 2.76
CA ILE A 195 -21.87 6.00 3.89
C ILE A 195 -22.66 6.38 5.13
N ARG A 196 -22.85 5.42 6.04
CA ARG A 196 -23.68 5.60 7.25
C ARG A 196 -22.91 6.04 8.51
N GLU A 197 -21.58 5.99 8.48
CA GLU A 197 -20.76 6.40 9.63
C GLU A 197 -20.61 7.93 9.66
N CYS A 198 -21.03 8.55 10.77
CA CYS A 198 -20.95 9.99 10.98
C CYS A 198 -19.82 10.31 11.97
N GLY A 199 -18.91 11.20 11.59
CA GLY A 199 -17.87 11.76 12.47
C GLY A 199 -16.54 11.01 12.53
N ALA A 200 -16.37 9.90 11.81
CA ALA A 200 -15.07 9.24 11.63
C ALA A 200 -14.51 9.53 10.23
N ASP A 201 -13.19 9.55 10.09
CA ASP A 201 -12.51 9.55 8.79
C ASP A 201 -12.79 8.21 8.07
N VAL A 202 -13.72 8.22 7.11
CA VAL A 202 -14.15 7.06 6.33
C VAL A 202 -13.37 7.02 5.02
N ARG A 203 -12.63 5.93 4.79
CA ARG A 203 -11.96 5.66 3.51
C ARG A 203 -12.77 4.65 2.72
N THR A 204 -13.11 5.01 1.48
CA THR A 204 -13.75 4.12 0.50
C THR A 204 -12.82 3.94 -0.69
N VAL A 205 -12.58 2.69 -1.08
CA VAL A 205 -11.79 2.36 -2.28
C VAL A 205 -12.74 1.77 -3.31
N ILE A 206 -12.75 2.36 -4.51
CA ILE A 206 -13.62 1.93 -5.61
C ILE A 206 -12.74 1.43 -6.74
N SER A 207 -12.98 0.20 -7.17
CA SER A 207 -12.26 -0.42 -8.27
C SER A 207 -13.23 -0.88 -9.33
N LEU A 208 -12.96 -0.48 -10.57
CA LEU A 208 -13.66 -0.94 -11.76
C LEU A 208 -12.69 -1.79 -12.58
N MET A 209 -13.05 -3.04 -12.81
CA MET A 209 -12.28 -3.98 -13.62
C MET A 209 -13.14 -4.47 -14.78
N HIS A 210 -12.58 -4.48 -15.98
CA HIS A 210 -13.23 -5.13 -17.13
C HIS A 210 -12.69 -6.55 -17.29
N ARG A 211 -13.54 -7.46 -17.77
CA ARG A 211 -13.09 -8.81 -18.16
C ARG A 211 -12.21 -8.71 -19.41
N PRO A 212 -11.27 -9.65 -19.62
CA PRO A 212 -10.42 -9.66 -20.80
C PRO A 212 -11.24 -9.49 -22.09
N SER A 213 -10.83 -8.54 -22.91
CA SER A 213 -11.44 -8.21 -24.20
C SER A 213 -10.33 -8.14 -25.25
N HIS A 214 -10.66 -8.40 -26.51
CA HIS A 214 -9.72 -8.22 -27.62
C HIS A 214 -9.41 -6.75 -27.93
N GLN A 215 -10.14 -5.82 -27.30
CA GLN A 215 -9.98 -4.39 -27.46
C GLN A 215 -9.56 -3.77 -26.14
N ASP A 216 -8.57 -2.88 -26.18
CA ASP A 216 -8.26 -1.98 -25.09
C ASP A 216 -9.40 -0.96 -24.96
N ILE A 217 -10.11 -1.03 -23.84
CA ILE A 217 -11.24 -0.15 -23.55
C ILE A 217 -10.84 0.74 -22.37
N SER A 218 -10.79 2.05 -22.59
CA SER A 218 -10.65 3.00 -21.49
C SER A 218 -11.92 2.96 -20.63
N ILE A 219 -11.74 2.62 -19.36
CA ILE A 219 -12.81 2.54 -18.36
C ILE A 219 -12.58 3.58 -17.27
N GLY A 220 -13.67 4.01 -16.63
CA GLY A 220 -13.64 4.96 -15.53
C GLY A 220 -14.97 5.00 -14.79
N VAL A 221 -14.94 5.59 -13.60
CA VAL A 221 -16.13 5.81 -12.76
C VAL A 221 -16.23 7.28 -12.40
N HIS A 222 -17.46 7.79 -12.31
CA HIS A 222 -17.72 9.12 -11.78
C HIS A 222 -18.59 9.00 -10.52
N LEU A 223 -18.26 9.82 -9.52
CA LEU A 223 -18.98 9.89 -8.27
C LEU A 223 -19.79 11.18 -8.24
N TYR A 224 -21.08 11.05 -7.94
CA TYR A 224 -22.01 12.16 -7.76
C TYR A 224 -22.54 12.12 -6.33
N LYS A 225 -22.78 13.30 -5.76
CA LYS A 225 -23.38 13.50 -4.44
C LYS A 225 -24.82 13.93 -4.57
#